data_AF-A0A7X6ZVE9-F1
#
_entry.id   AF-A0A7X6ZVE9-F1
#
_cell.length_a   1.000
_cell.length_b   1.000
_cell.length_c   1.000
_cell.angle_alpha   90.00
_cell.angle_beta   90.00
_cell.angle_gamma   90.00
#
_symmetry.space_group_name_H-M   'P 1'
#
loop_
_entity.id
_entity.type
_entity.pdbx_description
1 polymer ?
#
loop_
_entity_poly.entity_id
_entity_poly.type
_entity_poly.pdbx_seq_one_letter_code
_entity_poly.pdbx_strand_id
1 'polypeptide(L)'
;YQKILEPLRNKLNNAFNRQWEEWEIPREADDKWPEEAKEILARWWAQRIARQKEIDASIAAKADYEYLYDKPYEDNKKVRVAGPFTVESISPHRVLGVDENDELIDSVGDTKEGYGQERDFAQMILENLKTAGVQQAHKEDKINFTSITPWPGDLICAEGRYTEGDEDSAIEKRAAIFIGPEFGTVSRPDLVAAAREAGDADFDVLITCAFNYDAHSTDFNKLGRIPVLKARMNADLHMADDLKNTGKGNLFVIFGEPDIDILDAGDDQVKVKIKGVDVFHPNTGEVRSDGPEGIACWFIDTDYNEESFFVRHAYFLGANDPYKSLKTTLKAEINKEAWATLHSDTSRPFNKPKSGRIAVKVINHLGDEVMKVFKV
;
A
#
# COMPACT_ATOMS: atom_id res chain seq x y z
N TYR A 1 -40.82 -35.06 -16.79
CA TYR A 1 -40.65 -33.83 -17.58
C TYR A 1 -40.20 -34.06 -19.03
N GLN A 2 -39.13 -34.80 -19.30
CA GLN A 2 -38.60 -34.94 -20.68
C GLN A 2 -39.62 -35.52 -21.69
N LYS A 3 -40.42 -36.52 -21.28
CA LYS A 3 -41.55 -37.06 -22.08
C LYS A 3 -42.66 -36.04 -22.44
N ILE A 4 -42.77 -34.94 -21.70
CA ILE A 4 -43.77 -33.87 -21.91
C ILE A 4 -43.17 -32.73 -22.71
N LEU A 5 -41.89 -32.44 -22.47
CA LEU A 5 -41.12 -31.42 -23.15
C LEU A 5 -40.91 -31.84 -24.62
N GLU A 6 -40.29 -32.98 -24.91
CA GLU A 6 -39.93 -33.38 -26.29
C GLU A 6 -41.05 -33.23 -27.35
N PRO A 7 -42.32 -33.61 -27.07
CA PRO A 7 -43.44 -33.35 -27.99
C PRO A 7 -43.73 -31.87 -28.24
N LEU A 8 -43.61 -31.02 -27.22
CA LEU A 8 -43.80 -29.56 -27.33
C LEU A 8 -42.67 -28.92 -28.15
N ARG A 9 -41.42 -29.37 -27.96
CA ARG A 9 -40.27 -28.95 -28.78
C ARG A 9 -40.47 -29.35 -30.24
N ASN A 10 -40.88 -30.58 -30.50
CA ASN A 10 -41.11 -31.05 -31.88
C ASN A 10 -42.23 -30.26 -32.57
N LYS A 11 -43.30 -29.90 -31.85
CA LYS A 11 -44.36 -29.02 -32.38
C LYS A 11 -43.83 -27.61 -32.70
N LEU A 12 -42.99 -27.04 -31.83
CA LEU A 12 -42.37 -25.74 -32.06
C LEU A 12 -41.42 -25.77 -33.26
N ASN A 13 -40.59 -26.81 -33.37
CA ASN A 13 -39.66 -27.04 -34.47
C ASN A 13 -40.38 -27.24 -35.81
N ASN A 14 -41.49 -27.98 -35.82
CA ASN A 14 -42.34 -28.14 -37.01
C ASN A 14 -43.03 -26.84 -37.43
N ALA A 15 -43.46 -26.01 -36.48
CA ALA A 15 -44.12 -24.73 -36.77
C ALA A 15 -43.20 -23.72 -37.45
N PHE A 16 -41.90 -23.74 -37.13
CA PHE A 16 -40.91 -22.80 -37.69
C PHE A 16 -39.94 -23.44 -38.69
N ASN A 17 -40.11 -24.73 -39.00
CA ASN A 17 -39.19 -25.54 -39.81
C ASN A 17 -37.72 -25.36 -39.38
N ARG A 18 -37.48 -25.38 -38.06
CA ARG A 18 -36.17 -25.22 -37.41
C ARG A 18 -35.88 -26.44 -36.54
N GLN A 19 -34.62 -26.68 -36.23
CA GLN A 19 -34.19 -27.73 -35.31
C GLN A 19 -33.57 -27.10 -34.05
N TRP A 20 -34.41 -26.44 -33.23
CA TRP A 20 -33.92 -25.88 -31.97
C TRP A 20 -33.69 -26.98 -30.94
N GLU A 21 -32.53 -26.91 -30.30
CA GLU A 21 -32.25 -27.67 -29.08
C GLU A 21 -32.88 -27.03 -27.84
N GLU A 22 -32.95 -27.76 -26.71
CA GLU A 22 -33.67 -27.29 -25.51
C GLU A 22 -33.16 -25.94 -24.97
N TRP A 23 -31.88 -25.63 -25.20
CA TRP A 23 -31.23 -24.38 -24.79
C TRP A 23 -31.37 -23.26 -25.81
N GLU A 24 -31.84 -23.53 -27.03
CA GLU A 24 -31.95 -22.56 -28.13
C GLU A 24 -33.37 -21.99 -28.28
N ILE A 25 -34.34 -22.52 -27.53
CA ILE A 25 -35.72 -22.06 -27.54
C ILE A 25 -35.78 -20.64 -26.92
N PRO A 26 -36.28 -19.62 -27.65
CA PRO A 26 -36.35 -18.24 -27.17
C PRO A 26 -37.17 -18.10 -25.87
N ARG A 27 -36.79 -17.16 -25.00
CA ARG A 27 -37.50 -16.88 -23.74
C ARG A 27 -38.84 -16.16 -23.96
N GLU A 28 -38.89 -15.31 -24.97
CA GLU A 28 -40.06 -14.53 -25.36
C GLU A 28 -40.40 -14.83 -26.82
N ALA A 29 -41.68 -14.86 -27.15
CA ALA A 29 -42.12 -15.00 -28.54
C ALA A 29 -42.00 -13.65 -29.25
N ASP A 30 -41.57 -13.65 -30.51
CA ASP A 30 -41.61 -12.45 -31.36
C ASP A 30 -43.08 -12.10 -31.68
N ASP A 31 -43.39 -10.81 -31.78
CA ASP A 31 -44.75 -10.32 -32.06
C ASP A 31 -45.33 -10.91 -33.35
N LYS A 32 -44.45 -11.24 -34.31
CA LYS A 32 -44.80 -11.82 -35.63
C LYS A 32 -45.13 -13.31 -35.60
N TRP A 33 -45.06 -13.98 -34.45
CA TRP A 33 -45.34 -15.41 -34.35
C TRP A 33 -46.85 -15.71 -34.41
N PRO A 34 -47.25 -16.84 -35.02
CA PRO A 34 -48.62 -17.33 -34.94
C PRO A 34 -49.03 -17.58 -33.48
N GLU A 35 -50.29 -17.29 -33.15
CA GLU A 35 -50.80 -17.40 -31.77
C GLU A 35 -50.66 -18.81 -31.19
N GLU A 36 -50.86 -19.84 -32.03
CA GLU A 36 -50.66 -21.24 -31.66
C GLU A 36 -49.21 -21.54 -31.24
N ALA A 37 -48.22 -20.90 -31.88
CA ALA A 37 -46.82 -21.05 -31.54
C ALA A 37 -46.45 -20.33 -30.23
N LYS A 38 -47.10 -19.19 -29.95
CA LYS A 38 -46.95 -18.46 -28.67
C LYS A 38 -47.48 -19.29 -27.50
N GLU A 39 -48.63 -19.95 -27.66
CA GLU A 39 -49.17 -20.85 -26.64
C GLU A 39 -48.26 -22.07 -26.38
N ILE A 40 -47.71 -22.67 -27.44
CA ILE A 40 -46.78 -23.81 -27.31
C ILE A 40 -45.51 -23.37 -26.57
N LEU A 41 -44.96 -22.19 -26.88
CA LEU A 41 -43.79 -21.63 -26.20
C LEU A 41 -44.07 -21.38 -24.71
N ALA A 42 -45.22 -20.79 -24.38
CA ALA A 42 -45.62 -20.55 -22.99
C ALA A 42 -45.75 -21.86 -22.20
N ARG A 43 -46.36 -22.89 -22.79
CA ARG A 43 -46.47 -24.23 -22.19
C ARG A 43 -45.12 -24.90 -22.01
N TRP A 44 -44.21 -24.76 -22.97
CA TRP A 44 -42.83 -25.26 -22.86
C TRP A 44 -42.10 -24.63 -21.67
N TRP A 45 -42.14 -23.30 -21.54
CA TRP A 45 -41.47 -22.59 -20.43
C TRP A 45 -42.10 -22.89 -19.07
N ALA A 46 -43.43 -22.98 -18.98
CA ALA A 46 -44.10 -23.37 -17.74
C ALA A 46 -43.64 -24.75 -17.25
N GLN A 47 -43.53 -25.73 -18.16
CA GLN A 47 -43.07 -27.08 -17.82
C GLN A 47 -41.57 -27.11 -17.48
N ARG A 48 -40.75 -26.29 -18.14
CA ARG A 48 -39.31 -26.16 -17.83
C ARG A 48 -39.07 -25.54 -16.46
N ILE A 49 -39.82 -24.50 -16.11
CA ILE A 49 -39.76 -23.85 -14.80
C ILE A 49 -40.23 -24.82 -13.70
N ALA A 50 -41.30 -25.59 -13.94
CA ALA A 50 -41.77 -26.60 -13.01
C ALA A 50 -40.71 -27.69 -12.76
N ARG A 51 -40.05 -28.18 -13.83
CA ARG A 51 -38.92 -29.12 -13.71
C ARG A 51 -37.79 -28.54 -12.85
N GLN A 52 -37.41 -27.28 -13.08
CA GLN A 52 -36.34 -26.64 -12.33
C GLN A 52 -36.69 -26.52 -10.85
N LYS A 53 -37.93 -26.12 -10.52
CA LYS A 53 -38.39 -26.04 -9.14
C LYS A 53 -38.34 -27.38 -8.40
N GLU A 54 -38.70 -28.48 -9.06
CA GLU A 54 -38.59 -29.80 -8.44
C GLU A 54 -37.14 -30.25 -8.24
N ILE A 55 -36.25 -29.91 -9.17
CA ILE A 55 -34.80 -30.15 -9.03
C ILE A 55 -34.26 -29.36 -7.84
N ASP A 56 -34.55 -28.06 -7.77
CA ASP A 56 -34.10 -27.19 -6.68
C ASP A 56 -34.64 -27.67 -5.32
N ALA A 57 -35.90 -28.11 -5.27
CA ALA A 57 -36.49 -28.69 -4.07
C ALA A 57 -35.81 -30.02 -3.66
N SER A 58 -35.46 -30.88 -4.62
CA SER A 58 -34.71 -32.10 -4.34
C SER A 58 -33.27 -31.82 -3.90
N ILE A 59 -32.62 -30.79 -4.46
CA ILE A 59 -31.29 -30.36 -4.04
C ILE A 59 -31.38 -29.83 -2.61
N ALA A 60 -32.33 -28.96 -2.30
CA ALA A 60 -32.53 -28.48 -0.93
C ALA A 60 -32.78 -29.64 0.04
N ALA A 61 -33.66 -30.58 -0.30
CA ALA A 61 -33.95 -31.71 0.59
C ALA A 61 -32.77 -32.66 0.83
N LYS A 62 -31.81 -32.74 -0.10
CA LYS A 62 -30.65 -33.66 -0.05
C LYS A 62 -29.31 -32.96 0.10
N ALA A 63 -29.30 -31.64 0.20
CA ALA A 63 -28.09 -30.89 0.49
C ALA A 63 -27.65 -31.26 1.90
N ASP A 64 -26.40 -31.71 2.02
CA ASP A 64 -25.83 -31.98 3.32
C ASP A 64 -25.78 -30.66 4.11
N TYR A 65 -26.52 -30.61 5.21
CA TYR A 65 -26.53 -29.47 6.11
C TYR A 65 -25.39 -29.67 7.12
N GLU A 66 -24.31 -28.92 6.97
CA GLU A 66 -23.29 -28.80 8.00
C GLU A 66 -23.77 -27.78 9.05
N TYR A 67 -24.05 -28.25 10.27
CA TYR A 67 -24.30 -27.35 11.41
C TYR A 67 -22.98 -26.74 11.87
N LEU A 68 -22.64 -25.60 11.28
CA LEU A 68 -21.53 -24.77 11.74
C LEU A 68 -21.97 -24.01 12.99
N TYR A 69 -21.52 -24.47 14.16
CA TYR A 69 -21.57 -23.68 15.38
C TYR A 69 -20.62 -22.47 15.20
N ASP A 70 -21.06 -21.28 15.62
CA ASP A 70 -20.31 -19.99 15.58
C ASP A 70 -20.28 -19.17 14.28
N LYS A 71 -21.41 -19.07 13.54
CA LYS A 71 -21.56 -17.94 12.61
C LYS A 71 -22.01 -16.66 13.34
N PRO A 72 -21.42 -15.50 13.01
CA PRO A 72 -21.91 -14.21 13.50
C PRO A 72 -23.33 -13.95 12.98
N TYR A 73 -24.20 -13.40 13.83
CA TYR A 73 -25.57 -13.02 13.46
C TYR A 73 -25.56 -11.82 12.50
N GLU A 74 -26.41 -11.86 11.47
CA GLU A 74 -26.63 -10.70 10.60
C GLU A 74 -27.33 -9.56 11.36
N ASP A 75 -26.67 -8.40 11.43
CA ASP A 75 -27.23 -7.16 11.98
C ASP A 75 -27.44 -6.13 10.87
N ASN A 76 -28.64 -6.12 10.31
CA ASN A 76 -29.03 -5.21 9.22
C ASN A 76 -29.22 -3.74 9.65
N LYS A 77 -29.01 -3.41 10.93
CA LYS A 77 -29.09 -2.02 11.42
C LYS A 77 -27.77 -1.27 11.29
N LYS A 78 -26.66 -1.97 11.02
CA LYS A 78 -25.33 -1.37 10.89
C LYS A 78 -24.93 -1.27 9.42
N VAL A 79 -24.76 -0.04 8.93
CA VAL A 79 -24.19 0.23 7.61
C VAL A 79 -22.68 0.38 7.76
N ARG A 80 -21.91 -0.55 7.19
CA ARG A 80 -20.44 -0.44 7.12
C ARG A 80 -20.05 0.27 5.82
N VAL A 81 -19.15 1.25 5.93
CA VAL A 81 -18.58 1.95 4.77
C VAL A 81 -17.15 1.47 4.61
N ALA A 82 -16.86 0.78 3.50
CA ALA A 82 -15.54 0.26 3.15
C ALA A 82 -15.10 0.83 1.80
N GLY A 83 -13.84 1.21 1.69
CA GLY A 83 -13.22 1.64 0.44
C GLY A 83 -12.51 0.48 -0.29
N PRO A 84 -11.99 0.70 -1.51
CA PRO A 84 -11.28 -0.33 -2.29
C PRO A 84 -10.01 -0.89 -1.62
N PHE A 85 -9.51 -0.21 -0.60
CA PHE A 85 -8.35 -0.61 0.20
C PHE A 85 -8.72 -1.03 1.64
N THR A 86 -10.01 -1.12 1.96
CA THR A 86 -10.45 -1.57 3.27
C THR A 86 -10.49 -3.10 3.29
N VAL A 87 -9.50 -3.71 3.93
CA VAL A 87 -9.45 -5.14 4.20
C VAL A 87 -9.78 -5.34 5.68
N GLU A 88 -10.87 -6.06 6.00
CA GLU A 88 -11.04 -6.61 7.34
C GLU A 88 -10.03 -7.77 7.48
N SER A 89 -8.95 -7.51 8.19
CA SER A 89 -7.94 -8.53 8.48
C SER A 89 -8.42 -9.41 9.62
N ILE A 90 -8.46 -10.72 9.38
CA ILE A 90 -8.61 -11.74 10.44
C ILE A 90 -7.29 -11.97 11.17
N SER A 91 -6.24 -11.18 10.87
CA SER A 91 -4.92 -11.37 11.43
C SER A 91 -5.05 -11.38 12.96
N PRO A 92 -4.79 -12.53 13.60
CA PRO A 92 -4.80 -12.58 15.03
C PRO A 92 -3.69 -11.63 15.46
N HIS A 93 -4.04 -10.60 16.23
CA HIS A 93 -3.05 -10.04 17.12
C HIS A 93 -2.68 -11.24 18.01
N ARG A 94 -1.57 -11.92 17.71
CA ARG A 94 -1.08 -13.01 18.54
C ARG A 94 -0.71 -12.33 19.85
N VAL A 95 -1.58 -12.46 20.85
CA VAL A 95 -1.27 -12.05 22.20
C VAL A 95 -0.19 -13.03 22.66
N LEU A 96 1.05 -12.57 22.72
CA LEU A 96 2.13 -13.34 23.30
C LEU A 96 1.77 -13.56 24.77
N GLY A 97 1.63 -14.82 25.17
CA GLY A 97 1.41 -15.17 26.57
C GLY A 97 2.67 -14.80 27.37
N VAL A 98 2.52 -13.99 28.42
CA VAL A 98 3.55 -13.71 29.42
C VAL A 98 3.19 -14.40 30.72
N ASP A 99 4.20 -14.89 31.45
CA ASP A 99 4.01 -15.54 32.75
C ASP A 99 3.92 -14.53 33.89
N GLU A 100 3.83 -15.04 35.12
CA GLU A 100 3.73 -14.26 36.35
C GLU A 100 4.96 -13.39 36.67
N ASN A 101 6.04 -13.48 35.89
CA ASN A 101 7.26 -12.70 36.03
C ASN A 101 7.53 -11.77 34.81
N ASP A 102 6.53 -11.53 33.96
CA ASP A 102 6.65 -10.78 32.70
C ASP A 102 7.62 -11.43 31.67
N GLU A 103 7.89 -12.74 31.77
CA GLU A 103 8.66 -13.49 30.76
C GLU A 103 7.74 -14.13 29.72
N LEU A 104 8.14 -14.12 28.44
CA LEU A 104 7.36 -14.66 27.33
C LEU A 104 7.27 -16.21 27.41
N ILE A 105 6.04 -16.73 27.54
CA ILE A 105 5.74 -18.18 27.59
C ILE A 105 5.89 -18.82 26.21
N ASP A 106 5.62 -18.06 25.15
CA ASP A 106 5.69 -18.50 23.76
C ASP A 106 7.16 -18.43 23.26
N SER A 107 8.03 -19.20 23.92
CA SER A 107 9.40 -19.43 23.44
C SER A 107 9.32 -20.27 22.17
N VAL A 108 9.30 -19.59 21.01
CA VAL A 108 9.75 -20.18 19.75
C VAL A 108 11.10 -20.82 20.05
N GLY A 109 11.23 -22.10 19.73
CA GLY A 109 12.31 -22.95 20.20
C GLY A 109 13.67 -22.27 20.13
N ASP A 110 14.51 -22.55 21.13
CA ASP A 110 15.95 -22.29 21.13
C ASP A 110 16.52 -22.31 19.70
N THR A 111 16.70 -21.14 19.10
CA THR A 111 17.62 -20.91 17.99
C THR A 111 18.81 -20.12 18.51
N LYS A 112 19.42 -20.63 19.58
CA LYS A 112 20.87 -20.55 19.67
C LYS A 112 21.42 -21.48 18.58
N GLU A 113 21.91 -20.86 17.49
CA GLU A 113 22.64 -21.40 16.32
C GLU A 113 21.88 -21.11 15.00
N GLY A 114 22.34 -20.28 14.06
CA GLY A 114 23.52 -19.42 13.93
C GLY A 114 23.54 -18.79 12.52
N TYR A 115 24.12 -17.59 12.37
CA TYR A 115 24.77 -17.01 11.16
C TYR A 115 24.15 -17.15 9.74
N GLY A 116 22.94 -17.70 9.57
CA GLY A 116 22.35 -18.08 8.27
C GLY A 116 21.09 -17.31 7.86
N GLN A 117 20.22 -16.93 8.79
CA GLN A 117 18.98 -16.19 8.46
C GLN A 117 19.24 -14.73 8.05
N GLU A 118 20.15 -14.03 8.73
CA GLU A 118 20.53 -12.66 8.33
C GLU A 118 21.16 -12.62 6.94
N ARG A 119 21.89 -13.67 6.55
CA ARG A 119 22.47 -13.78 5.20
C ARG A 119 21.40 -14.01 4.14
N ASP A 120 20.35 -14.76 4.46
CA ASP A 120 19.22 -15.00 3.55
C ASP A 120 18.44 -13.70 3.30
N PHE A 121 18.14 -12.95 4.37
CA PHE A 121 17.48 -11.64 4.26
C PHE A 121 18.34 -10.64 3.47
N ALA A 122 19.61 -10.44 3.84
CA ALA A 122 20.48 -9.52 3.14
C ALA A 122 20.65 -9.91 1.66
N GLN A 123 20.78 -11.20 1.35
CA GLN A 123 20.89 -11.68 -0.02
C GLN A 123 19.59 -11.45 -0.82
N MET A 124 18.43 -11.75 -0.24
CA MET A 124 17.12 -11.49 -0.85
C MET A 124 16.94 -10.00 -1.17
N ILE A 125 17.35 -9.12 -0.25
CA ILE A 125 17.32 -7.67 -0.45
C ILE A 125 18.24 -7.27 -1.61
N LEU A 126 19.47 -7.77 -1.68
CA LEU A 126 20.40 -7.45 -2.77
C LEU A 126 19.90 -7.93 -4.14
N GLU A 127 19.26 -9.11 -4.21
CA GLU A 127 18.67 -9.64 -5.45
C GLU A 127 17.49 -8.79 -5.93
N ASN A 128 16.61 -8.41 -5.00
CA ASN A 128 15.51 -7.50 -5.30
C ASN A 128 16.03 -6.11 -5.69
N LEU A 129 17.05 -5.60 -5.01
CA LEU A 129 17.67 -4.30 -5.29
C LEU A 129 18.31 -4.28 -6.69
N LYS A 130 18.89 -5.40 -7.13
CA LYS A 130 19.47 -5.54 -8.48
C LYS A 130 18.43 -5.45 -9.58
N THR A 131 17.21 -5.95 -9.34
CA THR A 131 16.13 -5.95 -10.34
C THR A 131 15.28 -4.69 -10.26
N ALA A 132 14.90 -4.31 -9.03
CA ALA A 132 14.00 -3.20 -8.78
C ALA A 132 14.70 -1.85 -8.81
N GLY A 133 16.02 -1.77 -8.57
CA GLY A 133 16.75 -0.51 -8.38
C GLY A 133 16.24 0.28 -7.18
N VAL A 134 16.68 1.52 -7.04
CA VAL A 134 16.14 2.46 -6.05
C VAL A 134 15.35 3.54 -6.76
N GLN A 135 14.04 3.57 -6.50
CA GLN A 135 13.15 4.59 -7.07
C GLN A 135 13.13 5.84 -6.20
N GLN A 136 12.74 6.96 -6.78
CA GLN A 136 12.59 8.23 -6.08
C GLN A 136 11.20 8.83 -6.29
N ALA A 137 11.00 10.04 -5.75
CA ALA A 137 9.72 10.74 -5.75
C ALA A 137 9.06 10.86 -7.13
N HIS A 138 9.86 10.99 -8.20
CA HIS A 138 9.40 10.97 -9.58
C HIS A 138 9.80 9.65 -10.25
N LYS A 139 8.88 9.03 -11.01
CA LYS A 139 9.10 7.72 -11.66
C LYS A 139 10.27 7.69 -12.65
N GLU A 140 10.68 8.86 -13.14
CA GLU A 140 11.75 9.03 -14.11
C GLU A 140 13.14 9.03 -13.44
N ASP A 141 13.21 9.34 -12.15
CA ASP A 141 14.46 9.41 -11.39
C ASP A 141 14.69 8.08 -10.62
N LYS A 142 15.23 7.08 -11.33
CA LYS A 142 15.53 5.76 -10.78
C LYS A 142 17.02 5.45 -10.84
N ILE A 143 17.61 5.11 -9.69
CA ILE A 143 18.97 4.58 -9.63
C ILE A 143 18.94 3.12 -10.08
N ASN A 144 19.46 2.89 -11.29
CA ASN A 144 19.67 1.55 -11.83
C ASN A 144 21.12 1.15 -11.62
N PHE A 145 21.35 0.08 -10.86
CA PHE A 145 22.69 -0.45 -10.66
C PHE A 145 23.15 -1.24 -11.89
N THR A 146 24.35 -0.95 -12.37
CA THR A 146 25.04 -1.76 -13.40
C THR A 146 25.52 -3.08 -12.80
N SER A 147 25.96 -3.05 -11.54
CA SER A 147 26.38 -4.22 -10.79
C SER A 147 26.16 -4.02 -9.30
N ILE A 148 25.86 -5.12 -8.60
CA ILE A 148 25.83 -5.19 -7.14
C ILE A 148 26.67 -6.41 -6.77
N THR A 149 27.74 -6.18 -6.00
CA THR A 149 28.67 -7.21 -5.54
C THR A 149 28.77 -7.19 -4.02
N PRO A 150 28.65 -8.32 -3.33
CA PRO A 150 28.83 -8.38 -1.88
C PRO A 150 30.19 -7.80 -1.47
N TRP A 151 30.21 -7.01 -0.40
CA TRP A 151 31.40 -6.36 0.13
C TRP A 151 31.71 -6.93 1.52
N PRO A 152 32.98 -7.25 1.82
CA PRO A 152 33.37 -7.76 3.13
C PRO A 152 33.46 -6.61 4.17
N GLY A 153 32.36 -5.92 4.39
CA GLY A 153 32.22 -4.85 5.39
C GLY A 153 31.67 -5.37 6.71
N ASP A 154 31.85 -4.58 7.77
CA ASP A 154 31.26 -4.84 9.09
C ASP A 154 29.77 -4.47 9.07
N LEU A 155 29.44 -3.29 8.49
CA LEU A 155 28.06 -2.82 8.28
C LEU A 155 27.70 -2.80 6.79
N ILE A 156 28.65 -2.52 5.90
CA ILE A 156 28.37 -2.45 4.47
C ILE A 156 28.26 -3.86 3.88
N CYS A 157 27.08 -4.18 3.35
CA CYS A 157 26.78 -5.51 2.81
C CYS A 157 27.23 -5.69 1.36
N ALA A 158 27.19 -4.62 0.56
CA ALA A 158 27.51 -4.69 -0.87
C ALA A 158 28.03 -3.36 -1.44
N GLU A 159 28.80 -3.48 -2.53
CA GLU A 159 29.12 -2.41 -3.47
C GLU A 159 28.12 -2.43 -4.62
N GLY A 160 27.40 -1.32 -4.81
CA GLY A 160 26.59 -1.05 -5.99
C GLY A 160 27.32 -0.07 -6.91
N ARG A 161 27.35 -0.33 -8.21
CA ARG A 161 27.84 0.64 -9.20
C ARG A 161 26.67 1.17 -10.00
N TYR A 162 26.63 2.47 -10.22
CA TYR A 162 25.62 3.13 -11.05
C TYR A 162 26.24 4.29 -11.80
N THR A 163 25.63 4.67 -12.92
CA THR A 163 26.06 5.80 -13.73
C THR A 163 25.24 7.03 -13.37
N GLU A 164 25.91 8.15 -13.14
CA GLU A 164 25.31 9.44 -12.82
C GLU A 164 25.58 10.45 -13.93
N GLY A 165 24.53 11.09 -14.47
CA GLY A 165 24.60 12.11 -15.53
C GLY A 165 23.83 11.73 -16.80
N ASP A 166 23.51 12.74 -17.63
CA ASP A 166 22.93 12.54 -18.97
C ASP A 166 23.93 11.81 -19.91
N GLU A 167 23.45 11.30 -21.05
CA GLU A 167 24.23 10.48 -22.01
C GLU A 167 25.61 11.05 -22.37
N ASP A 168 25.79 12.38 -22.29
CA ASP A 168 27.05 13.08 -22.61
C ASP A 168 28.01 13.28 -21.41
N SER A 169 27.59 12.98 -20.17
CA SER A 169 28.35 13.24 -18.92
C SER A 169 28.25 12.11 -17.89
N ALA A 170 28.06 10.87 -18.34
CA ALA A 170 27.90 9.72 -17.45
C ALA A 170 29.20 9.40 -16.68
N ILE A 171 29.20 9.65 -15.37
CA ILE A 171 30.27 9.29 -14.43
C ILE A 171 29.83 8.04 -13.68
N GLU A 172 30.67 7.00 -13.64
CA GLU A 172 30.43 5.82 -12.82
C GLU A 172 30.71 6.16 -11.35
N LYS A 173 29.72 5.95 -10.47
CA LYS A 173 29.85 6.13 -9.02
C LYS A 173 29.72 4.80 -8.29
N ARG A 174 30.42 4.73 -7.15
CA ARG A 174 30.40 3.59 -6.22
C ARG A 174 29.49 3.91 -5.04
N ALA A 175 28.40 3.16 -4.91
CA ALA A 175 27.50 3.19 -3.78
C ALA A 175 27.84 2.08 -2.78
N ALA A 176 28.03 2.44 -1.51
CA ALA A 176 28.00 1.49 -0.40
C ALA A 176 26.54 1.17 -0.08
N ILE A 177 26.18 -0.11 0.05
CA ILE A 177 24.83 -0.55 0.40
C ILE A 177 24.84 -1.09 1.83
N PHE A 178 24.09 -0.43 2.70
CA PHE A 178 23.83 -0.85 4.07
C PHE A 178 22.40 -1.39 4.15
N ILE A 179 22.23 -2.56 4.77
CA ILE A 179 20.92 -3.19 4.96
C ILE A 179 20.61 -3.18 6.46
N GLY A 180 19.56 -2.49 6.84
CA GLY A 180 19.07 -2.44 8.21
C GLY A 180 18.44 -3.76 8.67
N PRO A 181 18.10 -3.87 9.96
CA PRO A 181 17.47 -5.08 10.49
C PRO A 181 16.10 -5.33 9.85
N GLU A 182 15.75 -6.62 9.68
CA GLU A 182 14.44 -7.04 9.17
C GLU A 182 13.30 -6.57 10.08
N PHE A 183 13.46 -6.79 11.39
CA PHE A 183 12.51 -6.33 12.41
C PHE A 183 13.17 -5.27 13.28
N GLY A 184 12.89 -4.00 13.00
CA GLY A 184 13.40 -2.90 13.81
C GLY A 184 13.50 -1.58 13.06
N THR A 185 14.26 -0.66 13.66
CA THR A 185 14.53 0.67 13.12
C THR A 185 16.04 0.85 12.99
N VAL A 186 16.49 1.46 11.91
CA VAL A 186 17.88 1.91 11.79
C VAL A 186 18.05 3.19 12.60
N SER A 187 19.07 3.23 13.47
CA SER A 187 19.34 4.36 14.35
C SER A 187 20.41 5.29 13.79
N ARG A 188 20.47 6.52 14.33
CA ARG A 188 21.52 7.49 13.93
C ARG A 188 22.95 6.96 14.14
N PRO A 189 23.30 6.30 15.26
CA PRO A 189 24.61 5.66 15.42
C PRO A 189 24.96 4.67 14.30
N ASP A 190 24.00 3.85 13.86
CA ASP A 190 24.21 2.86 12.80
C ASP A 190 24.56 3.57 11.47
N LEU A 191 23.81 4.62 11.14
CA LEU A 191 24.08 5.43 9.94
C LEU A 191 25.47 6.09 9.99
N VAL A 192 25.88 6.61 11.16
CA VAL A 192 27.19 7.24 11.33
C VAL A 192 28.32 6.22 11.16
N ALA A 193 28.15 5.02 11.72
CA ALA A 193 29.13 3.95 11.61
C ALA A 193 29.23 3.45 10.16
N ALA A 194 28.10 3.20 9.50
CA ALA A 194 28.06 2.79 8.09
C ALA A 194 28.64 3.86 7.16
N ALA A 195 28.36 5.15 7.41
CA ALA A 195 28.89 6.24 6.61
C ALA A 195 30.40 6.44 6.82
N ARG A 196 30.92 6.15 8.01
CA ARG A 196 32.37 6.14 8.27
C ARG A 196 33.04 5.02 7.51
N GLU A 197 32.51 3.80 7.60
CA GLU A 197 33.03 2.65 6.86
C GLU A 197 33.00 2.89 5.33
N ALA A 198 31.91 3.45 4.82
CA ALA A 198 31.80 3.84 3.42
C ALA A 198 32.84 4.90 3.01
N GLY A 199 33.11 5.87 3.88
CA GLY A 199 34.12 6.89 3.66
C GLY A 199 35.55 6.35 3.66
N ASP A 200 35.84 5.38 4.54
CA ASP A 200 37.14 4.71 4.66
C ASP A 200 37.42 3.77 3.48
N ALA A 201 36.36 3.21 2.87
CA ALA A 201 36.45 2.32 1.70
C ALA A 201 36.32 3.05 0.33
N ASP A 202 36.43 4.38 0.32
CA ASP A 202 36.38 5.21 -0.89
C ASP A 202 35.11 5.00 -1.75
N PHE A 203 33.96 4.87 -1.09
CA PHE A 203 32.66 4.97 -1.78
C PHE A 203 32.29 6.45 -2.02
N ASP A 204 31.44 6.69 -3.02
CA ASP A 204 30.97 8.04 -3.36
C ASP A 204 29.67 8.40 -2.65
N VAL A 205 28.84 7.40 -2.34
CA VAL A 205 27.52 7.55 -1.70
C VAL A 205 27.22 6.34 -0.81
N LEU A 206 26.48 6.56 0.28
CA LEU A 206 25.91 5.49 1.10
C LEU A 206 24.42 5.38 0.82
N ILE A 207 23.96 4.20 0.37
CA ILE A 207 22.55 3.85 0.24
C ILE A 207 22.20 2.93 1.41
N THR A 208 21.35 3.41 2.29
CA THR A 208 20.83 2.68 3.43
C THR A 208 19.44 2.16 3.08
N CYS A 209 19.21 0.86 3.23
CA CYS A 209 17.94 0.21 2.97
C CYS A 209 17.37 -0.27 4.30
N ALA A 210 16.17 0.18 4.68
CA ALA A 210 15.50 -0.28 5.90
C ALA A 210 13.99 -0.14 5.80
N PHE A 211 13.24 -0.94 6.55
CA PHE A 211 11.79 -0.75 6.69
C PHE A 211 11.47 0.52 7.46
N ASN A 212 12.19 0.78 8.56
CA ASN A 212 11.97 1.94 9.41
C ASN A 212 13.29 2.60 9.83
N TYR A 213 13.22 3.91 10.05
CA TYR A 213 14.29 4.75 10.59
C TYR A 213 13.79 5.40 11.87
N ASP A 214 14.66 5.52 12.88
CA ASP A 214 14.30 6.26 14.10
C ASP A 214 14.12 7.76 13.82
N ALA A 215 13.46 8.48 14.74
CA ALA A 215 13.20 9.91 14.56
C ALA A 215 14.46 10.79 14.54
N HIS A 216 15.59 10.29 15.06
CA HIS A 216 16.85 11.03 15.15
C HIS A 216 17.78 10.80 13.96
N SER A 217 17.59 9.73 13.20
CA SER A 217 18.32 9.40 11.98
C SER A 217 17.76 10.13 10.77
N THR A 218 16.53 10.66 10.87
CA THR A 218 15.87 11.42 9.81
C THR A 218 16.78 12.55 9.32
N ASP A 219 17.28 13.43 10.19
CA ASP A 219 18.10 14.59 9.76
C ASP A 219 19.54 14.24 9.28
N PHE A 220 19.95 12.95 9.25
CA PHE A 220 21.30 12.55 8.90
C PHE A 220 21.48 12.31 7.39
N ASN A 221 21.82 13.36 6.63
CA ASN A 221 21.87 13.29 5.16
C ASN A 221 23.29 13.20 4.57
N LYS A 222 24.33 13.43 5.37
CA LYS A 222 25.72 13.30 4.93
C LYS A 222 26.68 13.11 6.10
N LEU A 223 27.80 12.45 5.84
CA LEU A 223 28.96 12.43 6.72
C LEU A 223 30.22 12.78 5.91
N GLY A 224 30.80 13.95 6.19
CA GLY A 224 31.94 14.45 5.42
C GLY A 224 31.57 14.64 3.94
N ARG A 225 32.24 13.90 3.06
CA ARG A 225 31.99 13.90 1.61
C ARG A 225 30.91 12.91 1.16
N ILE A 226 30.48 11.98 2.04
CA ILE A 226 29.58 10.89 1.67
C ILE A 226 28.13 11.34 1.91
N PRO A 227 27.31 11.57 0.87
CA PRO A 227 25.87 11.68 1.00
C PRO A 227 25.28 10.35 1.46
N VAL A 228 24.25 10.42 2.29
CA VAL A 228 23.52 9.26 2.84
C VAL A 228 22.10 9.29 2.29
N LEU A 229 21.79 8.30 1.46
CA LEU A 229 20.48 8.09 0.86
C LEU A 229 19.73 7.03 1.65
N LYS A 230 18.54 7.37 2.15
CA LYS A 230 17.69 6.45 2.90
C LYS A 230 16.63 5.90 1.98
N ALA A 231 16.86 4.68 1.50
CA ALA A 231 15.86 3.88 0.81
C ALA A 231 14.98 3.19 1.86
N ARG A 232 13.68 3.46 1.81
CA ARG A 232 12.68 2.69 2.54
C ARG A 232 12.32 1.44 1.77
N MET A 233 12.29 0.32 2.47
CA MET A 233 11.81 -0.96 1.97
C MET A 233 10.29 -1.03 2.10
N ASN A 234 9.61 -1.49 1.06
CA ASN A 234 8.18 -1.79 1.13
C ASN A 234 7.95 -3.13 1.84
N ALA A 235 6.96 -3.20 2.74
CA ALA A 235 6.53 -4.42 3.44
C ALA A 235 6.18 -5.58 2.48
N ASP A 236 5.85 -5.28 1.22
CA ASP A 236 5.67 -6.27 0.15
C ASP A 236 6.91 -7.17 -0.05
N LEU A 237 8.11 -6.73 0.37
CA LEU A 237 9.33 -7.54 0.34
C LEU A 237 9.23 -8.80 1.22
N HIS A 238 8.43 -8.79 2.29
CA HIS A 238 8.17 -10.01 3.10
C HIS A 238 7.26 -11.02 2.38
N MET A 239 6.54 -10.57 1.34
CA MET A 239 5.63 -11.39 0.53
C MET A 239 6.21 -11.62 -0.88
N ALA A 240 7.50 -11.40 -1.07
CA ALA A 240 8.15 -11.43 -2.38
C ALA A 240 8.07 -12.79 -3.09
N ASP A 241 8.02 -13.89 -2.33
CA ASP A 241 7.85 -15.24 -2.88
C ASP A 241 6.42 -15.54 -3.36
N ASP A 242 5.42 -14.88 -2.75
CA ASP A 242 4.00 -15.09 -3.04
C ASP A 242 3.45 -14.10 -4.08
N LEU A 243 4.09 -12.95 -4.24
CA LEU A 243 3.68 -11.90 -5.17
C LEU A 243 4.42 -12.04 -6.51
N LYS A 244 3.65 -12.04 -7.61
CA LYS A 244 4.25 -11.94 -8.95
C LYS A 244 5.06 -10.65 -9.03
N ASN A 245 6.36 -10.78 -9.23
CA ASN A 245 7.25 -9.66 -9.52
C ASN A 245 6.89 -9.06 -10.89
N THR A 246 5.93 -8.15 -10.89
CA THR A 246 5.41 -7.49 -12.11
C THR A 246 6.31 -6.35 -12.59
N GLY A 247 7.44 -6.09 -11.91
CA GLY A 247 8.33 -4.96 -12.18
C GLY A 247 7.69 -3.59 -11.92
N LYS A 248 6.46 -3.56 -11.39
CA LYS A 248 5.67 -2.34 -11.12
C LYS A 248 5.53 -2.01 -9.63
N GLY A 249 6.12 -2.83 -8.76
CA GLY A 249 6.18 -2.57 -7.32
C GLY A 249 7.38 -1.69 -6.99
N ASN A 250 7.15 -0.61 -6.23
CA ASN A 250 8.19 0.25 -5.73
C ASN A 250 8.77 -0.39 -4.46
N LEU A 251 9.72 -1.31 -4.62
CA LEU A 251 10.27 -2.08 -3.49
C LEU A 251 11.24 -1.27 -2.63
N PHE A 252 11.99 -0.36 -3.27
CA PHE A 252 12.94 0.52 -2.61
C PHE A 252 12.68 1.96 -3.07
N VAL A 253 12.33 2.83 -2.13
CA VAL A 253 12.01 4.24 -2.41
C VAL A 253 12.85 5.15 -1.54
N ILE A 254 13.58 6.06 -2.17
CA ILE A 254 14.17 7.22 -1.48
C ILE A 254 13.11 8.33 -1.51
N PHE A 255 12.56 8.59 -0.35
CA PHE A 255 11.61 9.69 -0.14
C PHE A 255 12.21 10.64 0.88
N GLY A 256 12.38 11.91 0.53
CA GLY A 256 12.97 12.87 1.45
C GLY A 256 11.97 13.37 2.48
N GLU A 257 12.44 14.30 3.29
CA GLU A 257 11.73 14.77 4.45
C GLU A 257 10.68 15.82 4.10
N PRO A 258 9.58 15.89 4.85
CA PRO A 258 8.64 16.98 4.69
C PRO A 258 9.27 18.28 5.20
N ASP A 259 9.32 19.29 4.34
CA ASP A 259 9.72 20.64 4.71
C ASP A 259 8.47 21.43 5.14
N ILE A 260 8.52 22.01 6.34
CA ILE A 260 7.41 22.77 6.93
C ILE A 260 7.88 24.09 7.52
N ASP A 261 6.98 25.07 7.54
CA ASP A 261 7.07 26.26 8.38
C ASP A 261 6.07 26.17 9.54
N ILE A 262 6.54 26.41 10.76
CA ILE A 262 5.68 26.62 11.92
C ILE A 262 5.41 28.12 12.05
N LEU A 263 4.15 28.50 11.91
CA LEU A 263 3.67 29.87 11.96
C LEU A 263 2.96 30.13 13.28
N ASP A 264 3.28 31.24 13.94
CA ASP A 264 2.53 31.72 15.11
C ASP A 264 1.14 32.22 14.66
N ALA A 265 0.09 31.68 15.27
CA ALA A 265 -1.29 32.04 14.97
C ALA A 265 -1.91 33.00 15.99
N GLY A 266 -1.15 33.42 17.01
CA GLY A 266 -1.67 34.18 18.16
C GLY A 266 -2.40 33.27 19.16
N ASP A 267 -2.73 33.83 20.32
CA ASP A 267 -3.50 33.14 21.39
C ASP A 267 -2.93 31.76 21.83
N ASP A 268 -1.60 31.64 21.84
CA ASP A 268 -0.87 30.39 22.15
C ASP A 268 -1.18 29.23 21.19
N GLN A 269 -1.59 29.56 19.97
CA GLN A 269 -1.84 28.63 18.88
C GLN A 269 -0.75 28.72 17.81
N VAL A 270 -0.54 27.60 17.13
CA VAL A 270 0.38 27.48 16.00
C VAL A 270 -0.34 26.95 14.78
N LYS A 271 0.21 27.26 13.61
CA LYS A 271 -0.17 26.70 12.31
C LYS A 271 1.07 26.06 11.70
N VAL A 272 0.84 25.02 10.92
CA VAL A 272 1.89 24.36 10.14
C VAL A 272 1.60 24.60 8.68
N LYS A 273 2.58 25.08 7.93
CA LYS A 273 2.52 25.17 6.48
C LYS A 273 3.50 24.19 5.87
N ILE A 274 3.03 23.29 5.01
CA ILE A 274 3.90 22.40 4.25
C ILE A 274 4.45 23.12 3.02
N LYS A 275 5.78 23.13 2.86
CA LYS A 275 6.46 23.65 1.67
C LYS A 275 6.57 22.59 0.58
N GLY A 276 6.71 21.34 0.99
CA GLY A 276 6.77 20.18 0.12
C GLY A 276 7.60 19.08 0.74
N VAL A 277 8.32 18.34 -0.11
CA VAL A 277 9.17 17.22 0.32
C VAL A 277 10.52 17.33 -0.36
N ASP A 278 11.58 17.03 0.38
CA ASP A 278 12.91 16.91 -0.19
C ASP A 278 12.98 15.74 -1.20
N VAL A 279 13.58 15.99 -2.36
CA VAL A 279 13.81 15.01 -3.42
C VAL A 279 15.30 15.02 -3.75
N PHE A 280 15.93 13.87 -3.71
CA PHE A 280 17.31 13.73 -4.20
C PHE A 280 17.28 13.61 -5.71
N HIS A 281 17.96 14.48 -6.45
CA HIS A 281 18.11 14.34 -7.90
C HIS A 281 19.36 13.52 -8.21
N PRO A 282 19.26 12.33 -8.84
CA PRO A 282 20.40 11.46 -9.10
C PRO A 282 21.39 12.16 -10.02
N ASN A 283 20.89 12.82 -11.06
CA ASN A 283 21.72 13.43 -12.11
C ASN A 283 22.64 14.54 -11.59
N THR A 284 22.27 15.21 -10.50
CA THR A 284 23.06 16.30 -9.90
C THR A 284 23.69 15.92 -8.56
N GLY A 285 23.29 14.80 -7.95
CA GLY A 285 23.71 14.42 -6.60
C GLY A 285 23.24 15.39 -5.50
N GLU A 286 22.27 16.26 -5.79
CA GLU A 286 21.76 17.28 -4.85
C GLU A 286 20.38 16.90 -4.31
N VAL A 287 20.16 17.16 -3.01
CA VAL A 287 18.82 17.13 -2.40
C VAL A 287 18.18 18.50 -2.62
N ARG A 288 17.01 18.55 -3.26
CA ARG A 288 16.21 19.77 -3.47
C ARG A 288 14.81 19.59 -2.92
N SER A 289 14.30 20.60 -2.24
CA SER A 289 12.91 20.62 -1.78
C SER A 289 11.98 20.87 -2.98
N ASP A 290 11.14 19.89 -3.30
CA ASP A 290 10.07 20.04 -4.29
C ASP A 290 8.87 20.76 -3.65
N GLY A 291 7.97 21.27 -4.47
CA GLY A 291 6.76 21.96 -4.00
C GLY A 291 5.70 21.01 -3.42
N PRO A 292 4.56 21.54 -2.95
CA PRO A 292 3.49 20.74 -2.36
C PRO A 292 2.70 19.91 -3.39
N GLU A 293 2.96 20.08 -4.69
CA GLU A 293 2.24 19.40 -5.78
C GLU A 293 2.49 17.88 -5.82
N GLY A 294 3.64 17.41 -5.32
CA GLY A 294 3.97 15.99 -5.22
C GLY A 294 3.26 15.25 -4.07
N ILE A 295 2.50 15.98 -3.24
CA ILE A 295 1.89 15.46 -2.03
C ILE A 295 0.44 15.05 -2.31
N ALA A 296 0.10 13.79 -2.06
CA ALA A 296 -1.28 13.33 -2.11
C ALA A 296 -2.04 13.78 -0.85
N CYS A 297 -1.47 13.52 0.32
CA CYS A 297 -2.02 13.96 1.60
C CYS A 297 -0.94 14.13 2.66
N TRP A 298 -1.27 14.91 3.70
CA TRP A 298 -0.41 15.12 4.85
C TRP A 298 -1.23 15.21 6.14
N PHE A 299 -0.64 14.72 7.22
CA PHE A 299 -1.26 14.55 8.52
C PHE A 299 -0.41 15.20 9.61
N ILE A 300 -1.06 15.67 10.67
CA ILE A 300 -0.37 16.27 11.82
C ILE A 300 -0.84 15.57 13.09
N ASP A 301 0.14 15.14 13.89
CA ASP A 301 -0.01 14.89 15.31
C ASP A 301 0.40 16.15 16.07
N THR A 302 -0.57 16.83 16.67
CA THR A 302 -0.39 18.14 17.32
C THR A 302 0.24 18.09 18.71
N ASP A 303 0.58 16.90 19.23
CA ASP A 303 1.07 16.62 20.61
C ASP A 303 1.62 15.20 20.61
N TYR A 304 2.73 15.05 19.88
CA TYR A 304 3.37 13.77 19.62
C TYR A 304 4.15 13.33 20.85
N ASN A 305 3.96 12.06 21.25
CA ASN A 305 4.56 11.48 22.45
C ASN A 305 5.82 10.64 22.19
N GLU A 306 6.33 10.61 20.96
CA GLU A 306 7.47 9.78 20.52
C GLU A 306 7.20 8.27 20.42
N GLU A 307 6.01 7.80 20.76
CA GLU A 307 5.67 6.36 20.71
C GLU A 307 4.71 6.02 19.58
N SER A 308 3.68 6.85 19.37
CA SER A 308 2.61 6.55 18.42
C SER A 308 2.14 7.81 17.72
N PHE A 309 1.95 7.71 16.40
CA PHE A 309 1.48 8.82 15.59
C PHE A 309 -0.06 8.82 15.54
N PHE A 310 -0.68 9.85 16.11
CA PHE A 310 -2.12 10.04 16.05
C PHE A 310 -2.49 11.11 15.03
N VAL A 311 -3.24 10.72 14.00
CA VAL A 311 -3.78 11.66 13.01
C VAL A 311 -4.83 12.55 13.70
N ARG A 312 -4.44 13.77 14.08
CA ARG A 312 -5.38 14.76 14.64
C ARG A 312 -5.86 15.73 13.58
N HIS A 313 -4.97 16.16 12.69
CA HIS A 313 -5.34 16.92 11.50
C HIS A 313 -4.99 16.14 10.23
N ALA A 314 -5.82 16.28 9.20
CA ALA A 314 -5.59 15.65 7.90
C ALA A 314 -5.95 16.58 6.74
N TYR A 315 -5.06 16.61 5.75
CA TYR A 315 -5.14 17.48 4.58
C TYR A 315 -4.77 16.71 3.32
N PHE A 316 -5.40 17.06 2.20
CA PHE A 316 -5.31 16.29 0.96
C PHE A 316 -5.04 17.27 -0.18
N LEU A 317 -3.83 17.21 -0.74
CA LEU A 317 -3.34 18.13 -1.77
C LEU A 317 -3.40 17.54 -3.18
N GLY A 318 -3.79 16.27 -3.31
CA GLY A 318 -3.67 15.55 -4.56
C GLY A 318 -4.43 16.14 -5.76
N ALA A 319 -3.85 15.94 -6.95
CA ALA A 319 -4.43 16.35 -8.22
C ALA A 319 -5.84 15.76 -8.43
N ASN A 320 -6.75 16.61 -8.94
CA ASN A 320 -8.14 16.32 -9.35
C ASN A 320 -9.26 16.30 -8.27
N ASP A 321 -9.09 16.95 -7.11
CA ASP A 321 -10.11 16.99 -6.05
C ASP A 321 -10.54 15.56 -5.65
N PRO A 322 -9.71 14.85 -4.84
CA PRO A 322 -9.92 13.44 -4.49
C PRO A 322 -11.30 13.16 -3.87
N TYR A 323 -12.00 14.20 -3.43
CA TYR A 323 -13.31 14.12 -2.81
C TYR A 323 -14.48 14.38 -3.74
N LYS A 324 -14.27 14.67 -5.02
CA LYS A 324 -15.37 14.85 -5.98
C LYS A 324 -16.28 13.62 -6.03
N SER A 325 -15.70 12.42 -6.06
CA SER A 325 -16.43 11.15 -6.01
C SER A 325 -17.15 10.96 -4.67
N LEU A 326 -16.48 11.25 -3.55
CA LEU A 326 -17.06 11.12 -2.21
C LEU A 326 -18.22 12.10 -2.00
N LYS A 327 -18.07 13.34 -2.46
CA LYS A 327 -19.08 14.40 -2.44
C LYS A 327 -20.32 14.05 -3.26
N THR A 328 -20.11 13.40 -4.40
CA THR A 328 -21.20 12.91 -5.26
C THR A 328 -21.94 11.73 -4.62
N THR A 329 -21.21 10.85 -3.92
CA THR A 329 -21.76 9.66 -3.27
C THR A 329 -22.52 9.99 -1.98
N LEU A 330 -22.02 10.91 -1.16
CA LEU A 330 -22.60 11.20 0.16
C LEU A 330 -23.94 11.94 0.10
N LYS A 331 -24.33 12.53 -1.05
CA LYS A 331 -25.65 13.10 -1.41
C LYS A 331 -26.40 13.97 -0.36
N ALA A 332 -25.86 14.25 0.82
CA ALA A 332 -26.50 15.01 1.89
C ALA A 332 -25.45 15.75 2.73
N GLU A 333 -25.70 17.03 2.98
CA GLU A 333 -25.12 17.88 4.04
C GLU A 333 -23.59 17.99 4.13
N ILE A 334 -22.92 18.11 2.98
CA ILE A 334 -21.50 18.50 2.98
C ILE A 334 -21.37 20.02 3.18
N ASN A 335 -20.82 20.43 4.33
CA ASN A 335 -20.40 21.81 4.56
C ASN A 335 -19.22 22.17 3.64
N LYS A 336 -19.48 22.93 2.57
CA LYS A 336 -18.50 23.30 1.55
C LYS A 336 -17.26 24.02 2.11
N GLU A 337 -17.43 24.82 3.17
CA GLU A 337 -16.34 25.57 3.80
C GLU A 337 -15.40 24.62 4.57
N ALA A 338 -15.97 23.67 5.33
CA ALA A 338 -15.17 22.68 6.04
C ALA A 338 -14.31 21.84 5.09
N TRP A 339 -14.84 21.51 3.90
CA TRP A 339 -14.11 20.77 2.88
C TRP A 339 -13.02 21.59 2.19
N ALA A 340 -13.27 22.88 1.92
CA ALA A 340 -12.25 23.76 1.34
C ALA A 340 -11.00 23.85 2.23
N THR A 341 -11.17 23.80 3.55
CA THR A 341 -10.03 23.79 4.49
C THR A 341 -9.25 22.48 4.54
N LEU A 342 -9.78 21.36 4.02
CA LEU A 342 -9.05 20.09 3.95
C LEU A 342 -8.11 20.03 2.73
N HIS A 343 -8.37 20.85 1.71
CA HIS A 343 -7.49 21.02 0.56
C HIS A 343 -6.61 22.26 0.75
N SER A 344 -5.70 22.19 1.73
CA SER A 344 -4.79 23.28 2.05
C SER A 344 -3.41 22.77 2.39
N ASP A 345 -2.40 23.53 1.99
CA ASP A 345 -1.00 23.39 2.39
C ASP A 345 -0.75 23.97 3.79
N THR A 346 -1.75 24.63 4.38
CA THR A 346 -1.65 25.30 5.67
C THR A 346 -2.69 24.73 6.63
N SER A 347 -2.24 24.35 7.81
CA SER A 347 -3.11 23.78 8.84
C SER A 347 -4.06 24.81 9.42
N ARG A 348 -5.16 24.31 9.97
CA ARG A 348 -5.96 25.06 10.93
C ARG A 348 -5.10 25.34 12.17
N PRO A 349 -5.33 26.46 12.88
CA PRO A 349 -4.62 26.73 14.11
C PRO A 349 -4.95 25.66 15.17
N PHE A 350 -3.95 25.28 15.94
CA PHE A 350 -4.10 24.37 17.07
C PHE A 350 -3.24 24.84 18.25
N ASN A 351 -3.63 24.47 19.47
CA ASN A 351 -2.90 24.86 20.67
C ASN A 351 -1.50 24.23 20.68
N LYS A 352 -0.51 24.92 21.24
CA LYS A 352 0.83 24.34 21.37
C LYS A 352 0.81 23.00 22.12
N PRO A 353 1.60 22.01 21.67
CA PRO A 353 1.69 20.70 22.31
C PRO A 353 2.18 20.81 23.75
N LYS A 354 1.63 20.00 24.65
CA LYS A 354 2.17 19.88 26.02
C LYS A 354 3.50 19.15 26.03
N SER A 355 3.70 18.24 25.07
CA SER A 355 4.96 17.53 24.87
C SER A 355 6.07 18.42 24.27
N GLY A 356 5.73 19.63 23.80
CA GLY A 356 6.64 20.52 23.06
C GLY A 356 6.99 20.00 21.65
N ARG A 357 6.27 18.99 21.15
CA ARG A 357 6.55 18.34 19.88
C ARG A 357 5.30 18.10 19.05
N ILE A 358 5.46 18.27 17.74
CA ILE A 358 4.49 17.84 16.74
C ILE A 358 5.15 16.83 15.80
N ALA A 359 4.37 15.97 15.18
CA ALA A 359 4.84 15.14 14.08
C ALA A 359 4.02 15.45 12.83
N VAL A 360 4.69 15.58 11.69
CA VAL A 360 4.05 15.75 10.39
C VAL A 360 4.37 14.54 9.54
N LYS A 361 3.33 13.89 9.02
CA LYS A 361 3.42 12.77 8.10
C LYS A 361 2.92 13.18 6.73
N VAL A 362 3.63 12.81 5.67
CA VAL A 362 3.32 13.13 4.29
C VAL A 362 3.25 11.85 3.48
N ILE A 363 2.28 11.77 2.58
CA ILE A 363 2.07 10.65 1.68
C ILE A 363 2.03 11.17 0.24
N ASN A 364 2.81 10.55 -0.63
CA ASN A 364 2.84 10.89 -2.05
C ASN A 364 1.72 10.19 -2.85
N HIS A 365 1.65 10.47 -4.15
CA HIS A 365 0.71 9.83 -5.06
C HIS A 365 0.96 8.34 -5.32
N LEU A 366 2.13 7.82 -4.95
CA LEU A 366 2.52 6.42 -5.09
C LEU A 366 2.17 5.59 -3.84
N GLY A 367 1.74 6.25 -2.75
CA GLY A 367 1.42 5.61 -1.47
C GLY A 367 2.60 5.54 -0.50
N ASP A 368 3.74 6.13 -0.83
CA ASP A 368 4.90 6.20 0.05
C ASP A 368 4.66 7.24 1.15
N GLU A 369 5.00 6.88 2.39
CA GLU A 369 4.85 7.76 3.55
C GLU A 369 6.19 8.15 4.18
N VAL A 370 6.28 9.39 4.67
CA VAL A 370 7.40 9.88 5.49
C VAL A 370 6.86 10.68 6.66
N MET A 371 7.58 10.66 7.77
CA MET A 371 7.23 11.43 8.96
C MET A 371 8.46 12.17 9.47
N LYS A 372 8.27 13.41 9.92
CA LYS A 372 9.29 14.17 10.65
C LYS A 372 8.70 14.78 11.91
N VAL A 373 9.50 14.78 12.97
CA VAL A 373 9.13 15.33 14.28
C VAL A 373 9.74 16.72 14.39
N PHE A 374 8.95 17.69 14.84
CA PHE A 374 9.36 19.07 15.03
C PHE A 374 9.14 19.50 16.48
N LYS A 375 10.12 20.23 17.03
CA LYS A 375 9.97 20.88 18.33
C LYS A 375 9.32 22.26 18.14
N VAL A 376 8.31 22.55 18.95
CA VAL A 376 7.49 23.78 18.86
C VAL A 376 7.56 24.58 20.14
#